data_AF-A0A954BJN3-F1
#
_entry.id   AF-A0A954BJN3-F1
#
_cell.length_a   1.000
_cell.length_b   1.000
_cell.length_c   1.000
_cell.angle_alpha   90.00
_cell.angle_beta   90.00
_cell.angle_gamma   90.00
#
_symmetry.space_group_name_H-M   'P 1'
#
loop_
_entity.id
_entity.type
_entity.pdbx_description
1 polymer ?
#
loop_
_entity_poly.entity_id
_entity_poly.type
_entity_poly.pdbx_seq_one_letter_code
_entity_poly.pdbx_strand_id
1 'polypeptide(L)' 'MSLALLTFALAALLTVATPGPTSLLAFSNGARHGLRDAGFGIAGAVLSDLVLIAAVSAGLGVLLSTSQLLFSAVKWLGVA' A
#
# COMPACT_ATOMS: atom_id res chain seq x y z
N MET A 1 -18.44 20.41 -2.71
CA MET A 1 -17.46 19.31 -2.86
C MET A 1 -17.40 18.91 -4.32
N SER A 2 -16.23 18.88 -4.94
CA SER A 2 -16.07 18.48 -6.34
C SER A 2 -16.45 17.00 -6.52
N LEU A 3 -17.06 16.66 -7.66
CA LEU A 3 -17.43 15.27 -8.01
C LEU A 3 -16.23 14.31 -7.84
N ALA A 4 -15.01 14.79 -8.10
CA ALA A 4 -13.77 14.03 -7.93
C ALA A 4 -13.50 13.56 -6.49
N LEU A 5 -13.77 14.40 -5.49
CA LEU A 5 -13.59 14.00 -4.08
C LEU A 5 -14.63 12.96 -3.67
N LEU A 6 -15.85 13.07 -4.20
CA LEU A 6 -16.91 12.11 -3.94
C LEU A 6 -16.58 10.74 -4.56
N THR A 7 -16.13 10.71 -5.81
CA THR A 7 -15.74 9.46 -6.48
C THR A 7 -14.49 8.84 -5.85
N PHE A 8 -13.50 9.65 -5.45
CA PHE A 8 -12.34 9.18 -4.69
C PHE A 8 -12.76 8.58 -3.34
N ALA A 9 -13.60 9.27 -2.58
CA ALA A 9 -14.08 8.78 -1.29
C ALA A 9 -14.85 7.46 -1.41
N LEU A 10 -15.72 7.33 -2.42
CA LEU A 10 -16.44 6.08 -2.69
C LEU A 10 -15.48 4.94 -3.06
N ALA A 11 -14.52 5.18 -3.96
CA ALA A 11 -13.53 4.18 -4.33
C ALA A 11 -12.68 3.75 -3.11
N ALA A 12 -12.18 4.71 -2.34
CA ALA A 12 -11.40 4.44 -1.13
C ALA A 12 -12.20 3.64 -0.10
N LEU A 13 -13.48 3.95 0.09
CA LEU A 13 -14.36 3.21 1.00
C LEU A 13 -14.52 1.75 0.57
N LEU A 14 -14.76 1.50 -0.72
CA LEU A 14 -14.87 0.15 -1.27
C LEU A 14 -13.56 -0.64 -1.12
N THR A 15 -12.42 0.02 -1.35
CA THR A 15 -11.10 -0.59 -1.18
C THR A 15 -10.81 -0.94 0.29
N VAL A 16 -11.09 -0.04 1.23
CA VAL A 16 -10.86 -0.28 2.67
C VAL A 16 -11.82 -1.31 3.24
N ALA A 17 -13.07 -1.36 2.76
CA ALA A 17 -14.06 -2.34 3.22
C ALA A 17 -13.68 -3.78 2.88
N THR A 18 -12.85 -3.98 1.84
CA THR A 18 -12.38 -5.31 1.44
C THR A 18 -11.06 -5.60 2.14
N PRO A 19 -11.01 -6.48 3.16
CA PRO A 19 -9.75 -6.82 3.82
C PRO A 19 -8.80 -7.47 2.80
N GLY A 20 -7.68 -6.78 2.53
CA GLY A 20 -6.66 -7.26 1.61
C GLY A 20 -5.79 -8.38 2.22
N PRO A 21 -4.87 -8.97 1.41
CA PRO A 21 -4.00 -10.06 1.85
C PRO A 21 -3.22 -9.73 3.13
N THR A 22 -2.68 -8.51 3.24
CA THR A 22 -1.93 -8.06 4.41
C THR A 22 -2.79 -8.03 5.68
N SER A 23 -4.01 -7.53 5.60
CA SER A 23 -4.94 -7.50 6.75
C SER A 23 -5.36 -8.90 7.18
N LEU A 24 -5.62 -9.79 6.22
CA LEU A 24 -5.92 -11.20 6.50
C LEU A 24 -4.73 -11.93 7.14
N LEU A 25 -3.52 -11.67 6.66
CA LEU A 25 -2.29 -12.21 7.26
C LEU A 25 -2.09 -11.68 8.69
N ALA A 26 -2.31 -10.40 8.94
CA ALA A 26 -2.23 -9.82 10.27
C ALA A 26 -3.24 -10.45 11.24
N PHE A 27 -4.49 -10.66 10.80
CA PHE A 27 -5.50 -11.36 11.60
C PHE A 27 -5.12 -12.82 11.87
N SER A 28 -4.67 -13.55 10.85
CA SER A 28 -4.22 -14.94 11.00
C SER A 28 -3.05 -15.05 11.98
N ASN A 29 -2.06 -14.16 11.86
CA ASN A 29 -0.90 -14.12 12.76
C ASN A 29 -1.31 -13.74 14.18
N GLY A 30 -2.18 -12.75 14.36
CA GLY A 30 -2.70 -12.36 15.66
C GLY A 30 -3.49 -13.48 16.34
N ALA A 31 -4.30 -14.23 15.58
CA ALA A 31 -5.08 -15.35 16.08
C ALA A 31 -4.23 -16.59 16.42
N ARG A 32 -3.16 -16.85 15.66
CA ARG A 32 -2.32 -18.06 15.81
C ARG A 32 -1.13 -17.88 16.76
N HIS A 33 -0.47 -16.72 16.71
CA HIS A 33 0.79 -16.44 17.41
C HIS A 33 0.64 -15.35 18.48
N GLY A 34 -0.56 -14.80 18.65
CA GLY A 34 -0.82 -13.72 19.60
C GLY A 34 -0.35 -12.35 19.12
N LEU A 35 -0.77 -11.31 19.84
CA LEU A 35 -0.59 -9.92 19.39
C LEU A 35 0.87 -9.45 19.41
N ARG A 36 1.70 -10.02 20.31
CA ARG A 36 3.12 -9.65 20.43
C ARG A 36 3.90 -10.01 19.18
N ASP A 37 3.78 -11.25 18.71
CA ASP A 37 4.51 -11.75 17.55
C ASP A 37 3.93 -11.19 16.24
N ALA A 38 2.60 -11.04 16.16
CA ALA A 38 1.95 -10.34 15.04
C ALA A 38 2.38 -8.87 14.93
N GLY A 39 2.74 -8.23 16.05
CA GLY A 39 3.19 -6.84 16.11
C GLY A 39 4.41 -6.56 15.22
N PHE A 40 5.34 -7.50 15.09
CA PHE A 40 6.50 -7.34 14.19
C PHE A 40 6.08 -7.30 12.71
N GLY A 41 5.12 -8.15 12.31
CA GLY A 41 4.58 -8.14 10.95
C GLY A 41 3.83 -6.84 10.65
N ILE A 42 3.03 -6.35 11.62
CA ILE A 42 2.33 -5.06 11.51
C ILE A 42 3.33 -3.91 11.39
N ALA A 43 4.39 -3.89 12.22
CA ALA A 43 5.42 -2.87 12.16
C ALA A 43 6.14 -2.88 10.80
N GLY A 44 6.46 -4.06 10.25
CA GLY A 44 7.02 -4.20 8.91
C GLY A 44 6.10 -3.65 7.82
N ALA A 45 4.80 -3.92 7.89
CA ALA A 45 3.82 -3.38 6.96
C ALA A 45 3.76 -1.84 7.02
N VAL A 46 3.71 -1.27 8.23
CA VAL A 46 3.72 0.19 8.41
C VAL A 46 5.00 0.83 7.87
N LEU A 47 6.16 0.22 8.13
CA LEU A 47 7.43 0.72 7.59
C LEU A 47 7.45 0.69 6.05
N SER A 48 6.91 -0.36 5.44
CA SER A 48 6.78 -0.45 3.98
C SER A 48 5.91 0.68 3.42
N ASP A 49 4.76 0.94 4.05
CA ASP A 49 3.85 2.02 3.62
C ASP A 49 4.51 3.39 3.76
N LEU A 50 5.27 3.63 4.84
CA LEU A 50 6.01 4.87 5.04
C LEU A 50 7.05 5.09 3.94
N VAL A 51 7.79 4.05 3.55
CA VAL A 51 8.76 4.13 2.45
C VAL A 51 8.05 4.46 1.13
N LEU A 52 6.93 3.78 0.83
CA LEU A 52 6.15 4.04 -0.38
C LEU A 52 5.60 5.46 -0.41
N ILE A 53 5.00 5.93 0.69
CA ILE A 53 4.47 7.29 0.83
C ILE A 53 5.59 8.33 0.68
N ALA A 54 6.75 8.11 1.30
CA ALA A 54 7.90 8.99 1.17
C ALA A 54 8.37 9.07 -0.29
N ALA A 55 8.46 7.94 -0.99
CA ALA A 55 8.86 7.92 -2.40
C ALA A 55 7.84 8.64 -3.30
N VAL A 56 6.55 8.38 -3.12
CA VAL A 56 5.48 9.02 -3.90
C VAL A 56 5.42 10.53 -3.64
N SER A 57 5.50 10.95 -2.38
CA SER A 57 5.51 12.38 -2.00
C SER A 57 6.76 13.11 -2.48
N ALA A 58 7.91 12.44 -2.56
CA ALA A 58 9.13 12.99 -3.16
C ALA A 58 9.04 13.15 -4.70
N GLY A 59 7.96 12.71 -5.34
CA GLY A 59 7.73 12.92 -6.77
C GLY A 59 7.94 11.69 -7.66
N LEU A 60 7.99 10.48 -7.09
CA LEU A 60 8.09 9.24 -7.88
C LEU A 60 7.00 9.17 -8.97
N GLY A 61 5.78 9.63 -8.69
CA GLY A 61 4.70 9.66 -9.69
C GLY A 61 5.01 10.49 -10.93
N VAL A 62 5.74 11.61 -10.78
CA VAL A 62 6.18 12.46 -11.90
C VAL A 62 7.29 11.79 -12.71
N LEU A 63 8.23 11.14 -12.03
CA LEU A 63 9.29 10.38 -12.71
C LEU A 63 8.71 9.22 -13.53
N LEU A 64 7.72 8.51 -12.98
CA LEU A 64 7.08 7.38 -13.66
C LEU A 64 6.15 7.81 -14.79
N SER A 65 5.51 8.98 -14.71
CA SER A 65 4.65 9.50 -15.80
C SER A 65 5.44 10.04 -16.99
N THR A 66 6.69 10.43 -16.78
CA THR A 66 7.56 11.02 -17.81
C THR A 66 8.51 10.02 -18.46
N SER A 67 8.88 8.93 -17.78
CA SER A 67 9.85 7.94 -18.28
C SER A 67 9.28 6.51 -18.34
N GLN A 68 9.10 6.01 -19.56
CA GLN A 68 8.64 4.64 -19.81
C GLN A 68 9.65 3.58 -19.32
N LEU A 69 10.96 3.88 -19.38
CA LEU A 69 12.01 2.95 -18.95
C LEU A 69 11.94 2.77 -17.42
N LEU A 70 11.88 3.87 -16.66
CA LEU A 70 11.75 3.81 -15.19
C LEU A 70 10.46 3.10 -14.76
N PHE A 71 9.33 3.43 -15.41
CA PHE A 71 8.07 2.73 -15.17
C PHE A 71 8.19 1.22 -15.41
N SER A 72 8.82 0.81 -16.51
CA SER A 72 9.01 -0.61 -16.83
C SER A 72 9.95 -1.29 -15.83
N ALA A 73 11.04 -0.63 -15.43
CA ALA A 73 11.98 -1.15 -14.46
C ALA A 73 11.31 -1.39 -13.09
N VAL A 74 10.59 -0.39 -12.56
CA VAL A 74 9.87 -0.52 -11.28
C VAL A 74 8.79 -1.60 -11.37
N LYS A 75 8.07 -1.67 -12.49
CA LYS A 75 7.05 -2.71 -12.72
C LYS A 75 7.66 -4.12 -12.65
N TRP A 76 8.79 -4.35 -13.32
CA TRP A 76 9.42 -5.67 -13.32
C TRP A 76 10.11 -6.00 -12.00
N LEU A 77 10.70 -5.00 -11.33
CA LEU A 77 11.26 -5.18 -9.99
C LEU A 77 10.19 -5.55 -8.96
N GLY A 78 8.97 -4.99 -9.05
CA GLY A 78 7.89 -5.30 -8.11
C GLY A 78 7.17 -6.63 -8.35
N VAL A 79 7.37 -7.26 -9.51
CA VAL A 79 6.82 -8.60 -9.82
C VAL A 79 7.75 -9.72 -9.35
N ALA A 80 9.06 -9.43 -9.26
CA ALA A 80 10.08 -10.37 -8.80
C ALA A 80 10.10 -10.49 -7.27
#